data_AF-F3PXM4-F1
#
_entry.id   AF-F3PXM4-F1
#
_cell.length_a   1.000
_cell.length_b   1.000
_cell.length_c   1.000
_cell.angle_alpha   90.00
_cell.angle_beta   90.00
_cell.angle_gamma   90.00
#
_symmetry.space_group_name_H-M   'P 1'
#
loop_
_entity.id
_entity.type
_entity.pdbx_description
1 polymer ?
#
loop_
_entity_poly.entity_id
_entity_poly.type
_entity_poly.pdbx_seq_one_letter_code
_entity_poly.pdbx_strand_id
1 'polypeptide(L)'
;MPMEQRLKGPIEKFCMSNQVPYNLFSKWYKDTRKKIIPVQVLGAPSAEAEMPESPSPLPEQKSESAPRLSCHTELRILVDIRMSNGVHISQKNLSYEGLKRIEGTGGDS
;
A
#
# COMPACT_ATOMS: atom_id res chain seq x y z
N MET A 1 -11.53 -10.17 -26.32
CA MET A 1 -11.23 -8.71 -26.28
C MET A 1 -10.04 -8.50 -25.34
N PRO A 2 -8.99 -7.76 -25.73
CA PRO A 2 -7.85 -7.49 -24.85
C PRO A 2 -8.30 -6.73 -23.58
N MET A 3 -7.79 -7.11 -22.40
CA MET A 3 -8.10 -6.45 -21.11
C MET A 3 -7.89 -4.92 -21.14
N GLU A 4 -6.95 -4.45 -21.97
CA GLU A 4 -6.64 -3.04 -22.23
C GLU A 4 -7.85 -2.25 -22.77
N GLN A 5 -8.77 -2.91 -23.50
CA GLN A 5 -9.99 -2.26 -24.02
C GLN A 5 -11.11 -2.18 -22.97
N ARG A 6 -11.09 -3.03 -21.94
CA ARG A 6 -12.11 -3.07 -20.88
C ARG A 6 -11.93 -1.96 -19.84
N LEU A 7 -10.71 -1.48 -19.65
CA LEU A 7 -10.36 -0.55 -18.57
C LEU A 7 -10.06 0.88 -19.03
N LYS A 8 -10.10 1.17 -20.33
CA LYS A 8 -9.74 2.50 -20.87
C LYS A 8 -10.58 3.64 -20.26
N GLY A 9 -11.91 3.50 -20.20
CA GLY A 9 -12.80 4.51 -19.62
C GLY A 9 -12.57 4.78 -18.12
N PRO A 10 -12.47 3.75 -17.27
CA PRO A 10 -12.11 3.91 -15.86
C PRO A 10 -10.74 4.57 -15.62
N ILE A 11 -9.71 4.19 -16.38
CA ILE A 11 -8.38 4.81 -16.26
C ILE A 11 -8.42 6.30 -16.66
N GLU A 12 -9.11 6.64 -17.76
CA GLU A 12 -9.21 8.03 -18.21
C GLU A 12 -9.92 8.91 -17.17
N LYS A 13 -11.02 8.42 -16.59
CA LYS A 13 -11.71 9.11 -15.48
C LYS A 13 -10.80 9.29 -14.26
N PHE A 14 -10.05 8.26 -13.87
CA PHE A 14 -9.10 8.36 -12.75
C PHE A 14 -8.03 9.43 -13.03
N CYS A 15 -7.46 9.43 -14.24
CA CYS A 15 -6.45 10.41 -14.65
C CYS A 15 -7.00 11.84 -14.57
N MET A 16 -8.22 12.07 -15.08
CA MET A 16 -8.87 13.39 -15.03
C MET A 16 -9.15 13.83 -13.59
N SER A 17 -9.69 12.94 -12.76
CA SER A 17 -10.04 13.26 -11.37
C SER A 17 -8.83 13.57 -10.50
N ASN A 18 -7.67 12.98 -10.80
CA ASN A 18 -6.43 13.16 -10.04
C ASN A 18 -5.45 14.11 -10.73
N GLN A 19 -5.89 14.83 -11.79
CA GLN A 19 -5.04 15.73 -12.58
C GLN A 19 -3.76 15.06 -13.10
N VAL A 20 -3.82 13.76 -13.39
CA VAL A 20 -2.71 13.00 -13.96
C VAL A 20 -2.82 13.03 -15.49
N PRO A 21 -1.82 13.55 -16.21
CA PRO A 21 -1.81 13.46 -17.67
C PRO A 21 -1.79 12.00 -18.12
N TYR A 22 -2.74 11.60 -18.96
CA TYR A 22 -2.92 10.20 -19.39
C TYR A 22 -1.67 9.63 -20.07
N ASN A 23 -0.92 10.45 -20.82
CA ASN A 23 0.34 10.07 -21.46
C ASN A 23 1.40 9.64 -20.43
N LEU A 24 1.46 10.31 -19.28
CA LEU A 24 2.38 9.98 -18.20
C LEU A 24 1.97 8.69 -17.49
N PHE A 25 0.68 8.54 -17.19
CA PHE A 25 0.13 7.31 -16.62
C PHE A 25 0.37 6.10 -17.53
N SER A 26 0.12 6.24 -18.84
CA SER A 26 0.30 5.14 -19.80
C SER A 26 1.76 4.65 -19.86
N LYS A 27 2.72 5.58 -19.83
CA LYS A 27 4.14 5.25 -19.78
C LYS A 27 4.50 4.54 -18.48
N TRP A 28 4.12 5.13 -17.35
CA TRP A 28 4.35 4.55 -16.03
C TRP A 28 3.76 3.16 -15.87
N TYR A 29 2.51 2.95 -16.33
CA TYR A 29 1.83 1.66 -16.25
C TYR A 29 2.54 0.60 -17.09
N LYS A 30 3.03 0.92 -18.30
CA LYS A 30 3.80 -0.03 -19.13
C LYS A 30 5.13 -0.42 -18.50
N ASP A 31 5.83 0.56 -17.90
CA ASP A 31 7.13 0.34 -17.27
C ASP A 31 7.00 -0.43 -15.95
N THR A 32 5.90 -0.23 -15.24
CA THR A 32 5.69 -0.80 -13.90
C THR A 32 4.95 -2.14 -13.96
N ARG A 33 3.99 -2.34 -14.89
CA ARG A 33 3.19 -3.57 -14.97
C ARG A 33 3.99 -4.85 -15.20
N LYS A 34 5.19 -4.75 -15.77
CA LYS A 34 6.12 -5.89 -15.93
C LYS A 34 6.84 -6.26 -14.63
N LYS A 35 6.88 -5.35 -13.65
CA LYS A 35 7.53 -5.51 -12.34
C LYS A 35 6.53 -5.76 -11.20
N ILE A 36 5.23 -5.65 -11.47
CA ILE A 36 4.18 -5.99 -10.50
C ILE A 36 4.18 -7.50 -10.35
N ILE A 37 4.78 -7.99 -9.28
CA ILE A 37 4.68 -9.40 -8.89
C ILE A 37 3.34 -9.57 -8.17
N PRO A 38 2.44 -10.45 -8.64
CA PRO A 38 1.21 -10.74 -7.93
C PRO A 38 1.57 -11.40 -6.59
N VAL A 39 1.39 -10.65 -5.50
CA VAL A 39 1.52 -11.20 -4.15
C VAL A 39 0.23 -11.97 -3.86
N GLN A 40 0.30 -13.30 -3.90
CA GLN A 40 -0.78 -14.15 -3.41
C GLN A 40 -0.73 -14.11 -1.88
N VAL A 41 -1.74 -13.51 -1.28
CA VAL A 41 -1.91 -13.49 0.18
C VAL A 41 -2.54 -14.82 0.57
N LEU A 42 -1.76 -15.70 1.20
CA LEU A 42 -2.28 -16.92 1.80
C LEU A 42 -3.18 -16.53 2.98
N GLY A 43 -4.50 -16.51 2.74
CA GLY A 43 -5.50 -16.08 3.73
C GLY A 43 -6.49 -15.02 3.24
N ALA A 44 -6.44 -14.60 1.98
CA ALA A 44 -7.64 -14.01 1.39
C ALA A 44 -8.77 -15.07 1.45
N PRO A 45 -9.97 -14.75 1.95
CA PRO A 45 -11.11 -15.62 1.72
C PRO A 45 -11.17 -15.82 0.21
N SER A 46 -11.18 -17.07 -0.25
CA SER A 46 -11.36 -17.35 -1.67
C SER A 46 -12.60 -16.57 -2.10
N ALA A 47 -12.48 -15.72 -3.14
CA ALA A 47 -13.63 -15.10 -3.78
C ALA A 47 -14.36 -16.15 -4.66
N GLU A 48 -14.56 -17.34 -4.11
CA GLU A 48 -15.39 -18.39 -4.66
C GLU A 48 -16.54 -18.62 -3.69
N ALA A 49 -17.73 -18.68 -4.27
CA ALA A 49 -19.03 -18.96 -3.65
C ALA A 49 -19.79 -17.75 -3.06
N GLU A 50 -20.13 -16.78 -3.92
CA GLU A 50 -21.49 -16.22 -3.87
C GLU A 50 -22.44 -17.22 -4.56
N MET A 51 -22.89 -18.23 -3.81
CA MET A 51 -24.13 -18.96 -4.07
C MET A 51 -24.89 -19.04 -2.74
N PRO A 52 -26.17 -18.62 -2.63
CA PRO A 52 -26.91 -18.72 -1.39
C PRO A 52 -27.69 -20.04 -1.35
N GLU A 53 -27.40 -20.92 -0.38
CA GLU A 53 -28.40 -21.92 0.04
C GLU A 53 -28.21 -22.40 1.49
N SER A 54 -29.14 -21.95 2.34
CA SER A 54 -29.75 -22.61 3.52
C SER A 54 -28.91 -22.89 4.81
N PRO A 55 -29.48 -22.70 6.02
CA PRO A 55 -28.74 -22.64 7.29
C PRO A 55 -28.75 -23.97 8.05
N SER A 56 -27.71 -24.24 8.84
CA SER A 56 -27.79 -25.05 10.07
C SER A 56 -26.56 -24.86 10.98
N PRO A 57 -26.67 -25.07 12.32
CA PRO A 57 -25.89 -24.33 13.32
C PRO A 57 -24.93 -25.17 14.20
N LEU A 58 -24.06 -24.45 14.95
CA LEU A 58 -23.35 -24.79 16.21
C LEU A 58 -21.86 -25.24 16.12
N PRO A 59 -21.06 -25.14 17.20
CA PRO A 59 -20.82 -23.98 18.08
C PRO A 59 -19.30 -23.72 18.36
N GLU A 60 -19.00 -22.58 18.98
CA GLU A 60 -17.69 -22.05 19.38
C GLU A 60 -16.74 -23.04 20.09
N GLN A 61 -15.43 -23.00 19.75
CA GLN A 61 -14.39 -23.39 20.72
C GLN A 61 -13.06 -22.63 20.54
N LYS A 62 -12.88 -21.68 21.47
CA LYS A 62 -11.66 -21.36 22.23
C LYS A 62 -10.37 -20.97 21.48
N SER A 63 -10.06 -19.69 21.64
CA SER A 63 -8.77 -19.03 21.47
C SER A 63 -7.59 -19.87 22.00
N GLU A 64 -6.68 -20.25 21.12
CA GLU A 64 -5.33 -20.67 21.49
C GLU A 64 -4.32 -19.80 20.73
N SER A 65 -3.54 -19.06 21.50
CA SER A 65 -2.59 -18.05 21.07
C SER A 65 -1.40 -18.69 20.35
N ALA A 66 -1.49 -18.77 19.01
CA ALA A 66 -0.30 -18.99 18.20
C ALA A 66 0.70 -17.83 18.43
N PRO A 67 2.02 -18.11 18.49
CA PRO A 67 3.02 -17.06 18.59
C PRO A 67 2.78 -16.12 17.43
N ARG A 68 2.49 -14.85 17.74
CA ARG A 68 2.36 -13.78 16.75
C ARG A 68 3.74 -13.69 16.11
N LEU A 69 3.97 -14.48 15.05
CA LEU A 69 5.11 -14.32 14.17
C LEU A 69 4.95 -12.91 13.62
N SER A 70 5.64 -11.98 14.27
CA SER A 70 5.70 -10.59 13.90
C SER A 70 6.49 -10.53 12.60
N CYS A 71 5.86 -10.95 11.51
CA CYS A 71 6.26 -10.61 10.16
C CYS A 71 5.83 -9.15 9.89
N HIS A 72 6.16 -8.26 10.83
CA HIS A 72 6.29 -6.86 10.51
C HIS A 72 7.65 -6.78 9.82
N THR A 73 7.67 -6.90 8.50
CA THR A 73 8.72 -6.19 7.77
C THR A 73 8.38 -4.72 7.98
N GLU A 74 8.86 -4.16 9.10
CA GLU A 74 8.54 -2.81 9.54
C GLU A 74 8.86 -1.85 8.38
N LEU A 75 7.87 -1.03 7.98
CA LEU A 75 8.08 0.00 6.99
C LEU A 75 9.16 0.95 7.51
N ARG A 76 10.28 1.00 6.80
CA ARG A 76 11.46 1.81 7.14
C ARG A 76 11.52 3.02 6.22
N ILE A 77 11.47 4.19 6.82
CA ILE A 77 11.45 5.49 6.15
C ILE A 77 12.89 6.03 6.09
N LEU A 78 13.21 6.66 4.96
CA LEU A 78 14.47 7.40 4.75
C LEU A 78 14.12 8.85 4.46
N VAL A 79 14.79 9.76 5.15
CA VAL A 79 14.66 11.22 4.97
C VAL A 79 16.03 11.77 4.58
N ASP A 80 16.05 12.56 3.51
CA ASP A 80 17.26 13.25 3.04
C ASP A 80 16.90 14.71 2.71
N ILE A 81 17.52 15.65 3.42
CA ILE A 81 17.27 17.10 3.29
C ILE A 81 18.58 17.76 2.87
N ARG A 82 18.56 18.40 1.71
CA ARG A 82 19.67 19.21 1.19
C ARG A 82 19.24 20.66 1.05
N MET A 83 20.04 21.55 1.60
CA MET A 83 19.82 22.99 1.58
C MET A 83 20.80 23.66 0.61
N SER A 84 20.42 24.81 0.05
CA SER A 84 21.25 25.56 -0.91
C SER A 84 22.54 26.13 -0.29
N ASN A 85 22.56 26.31 1.03
CA ASN A 85 23.73 26.71 1.81
C ASN A 85 24.73 25.56 2.05
N GLY A 86 24.49 24.37 1.48
CA GLY A 86 25.37 23.22 1.61
C GLY A 86 25.09 22.33 2.83
N VAL A 87 24.12 22.67 3.68
CA VAL A 87 23.70 21.81 4.79
C VAL A 87 22.99 20.55 4.27
N HIS A 88 23.36 19.40 4.82
CA HIS A 88 22.80 18.09 4.47
C HIS A 88 22.43 17.31 5.74
N ILE A 89 21.18 16.87 5.82
CA ILE A 89 20.64 16.04 6.91
C ILE A 89 20.11 14.74 6.29
N SER A 90 20.57 13.58 6.77
CA SER A 90 20.12 12.27 6.26
C SER A 90 19.83 11.33 7.42
N GLN A 91 18.67 10.70 7.41
CA GLN A 91 18.27 9.70 8.38
C GLN A 91 17.65 8.50 7.68
N LYS A 92 18.08 7.31 8.07
CA LYS A 92 17.61 6.04 7.51
C LYS A 92 16.93 5.25 8.60
N ASN A 93 16.14 4.26 8.21
CA ASN A 93 15.56 3.29 9.14
C ASN A 93 14.62 3.92 10.16
N LEU A 94 13.90 4.98 9.79
CA LEU A 94 12.90 5.59 10.64
C LEU A 94 11.62 4.76 10.62
N SER A 95 11.02 4.55 11.78
CA SER A 95 9.61 4.19 11.85
C SER A 95 8.75 5.45 11.60
N TYR A 96 7.45 5.26 11.35
CA TYR A 96 6.51 6.38 11.26
C TYR A 96 6.51 7.25 12.52
N GLU A 97 6.55 6.63 13.71
CA GLU A 97 6.67 7.36 14.98
C GLU A 97 8.00 8.10 15.12
N GLY A 98 9.10 7.52 14.62
CA GLY A 98 10.40 8.17 14.55
C GLY A 98 10.38 9.41 13.65
N LEU A 99 9.67 9.35 12.53
CA LEU A 99 9.47 10.48 11.64
C LEU A 99 8.64 11.60 12.29
N LYS A 100 7.51 11.24 12.93
CA LYS A 100 6.61 12.20 13.58
C LYS A 100 7.29 13.00 14.70
N ARG A 101 8.25 12.39 15.41
CA ARG A 101 9.03 13.10 16.45
C ARG A 101 9.92 14.21 15.87
N ILE A 102 10.36 14.07 14.62
CA ILE A 102 11.18 15.08 13.94
C ILE A 102 10.32 16.32 13.60
N GLU A 103 9.00 16.17 13.50
CA GLU A 103 8.05 17.22 13.14
C GLU A 103 7.72 18.20 14.29
N GLY A 104 8.22 17.99 15.52
CA GLY A 104 7.85 18.85 16.64
C GLY A 104 8.73 18.76 17.89
N THR A 105 9.78 19.58 17.93
CA THR A 105 10.27 20.22 19.17
C THR A 105 10.55 21.68 18.85
N GLY A 106 9.56 22.53 19.08
CA GLY A 106 9.62 23.98 18.82
C GLY A 106 8.43 24.68 19.45
N GLY A 107 8.02 24.22 20.64
CA GLY A 107 6.79 24.66 21.28
C GLY A 107 6.74 24.37 22.77
N ASP A 108 7.84 24.59 23.49
CA ASP A 108 7.81 24.92 24.92
C ASP A 108 9.07 25.72 25.29
N SER A 109 8.93 27.05 25.33
CA SER A 109 9.73 28.01 26.09
C SER A 109 9.03 29.36 26.04
#